data_AF-A0A3B8K708-F1
#
_entry.id   AF-A0A3B8K708-F1
#
_cell.length_a   1.000
_cell.length_b   1.000
_cell.length_c   1.000
_cell.angle_alpha   90.00
_cell.angle_beta   90.00
_cell.angle_gamma   90.00
#
_symmetry.space_group_name_H-M   'P 1'
#
loop_
_entity.id
_entity.type
_entity.pdbx_description
1 polymer ?
#
loop_
_entity_poly.entity_id
_entity_poly.type
_entity_poly.pdbx_seq_one_letter_code
_entity_poly.pdbx_strand_id
1 'polypeptide(L)'
;MLCYNICWNVTRDSRGRSGSLGTGHNDQTIGITDAGNFVLTQSSSTVGAIKPNATSTTTIRPLALMRPVILNVCTSCRTPGSPREPRENRPGFQLYKGLKEALSRSILNTQVTVRPAECLSLCPRPCGIALSSAGRWTYLFGDQAPMESPGPIIDLISLYLSTGEGLMLRDERPMSLQSSVLGRVPPMDIDGSNNAKAFIELRRRYESAFSEAALTCRQKTLAAKR
;
A
#
# COMPACT_ATOMS: atom_id res chain seq x y z
N MET A 1 -20.38 -29.14 27.52
CA MET A 1 -19.35 -28.65 26.57
C MET A 1 -19.22 -27.15 26.80
N LEU A 2 -18.10 -26.75 27.38
CA LEU A 2 -17.88 -25.47 28.06
C LEU A 2 -17.38 -24.40 27.09
N CYS A 3 -18.08 -23.27 27.06
CA CYS A 3 -17.48 -21.96 26.83
C CYS A 3 -16.73 -21.56 28.11
N TYR A 4 -15.45 -21.17 28.02
CA TYR A 4 -14.70 -20.65 29.17
C TYR A 4 -14.43 -19.15 29.01
N ASN A 5 -15.10 -18.37 29.86
CA ASN A 5 -14.72 -17.02 30.27
C ASN A 5 -13.45 -17.10 31.14
N ILE A 6 -12.52 -16.16 31.00
CA ILE A 6 -11.62 -15.77 32.10
C ILE A 6 -11.51 -14.25 32.14
N CYS A 7 -12.19 -13.67 33.12
CA CYS A 7 -11.92 -12.37 33.72
C CYS A 7 -10.62 -12.44 34.53
N TRP A 8 -9.77 -11.42 34.48
CA TRP A 8 -8.78 -11.17 35.53
C TRP A 8 -9.07 -9.85 36.22
N ASN A 9 -9.31 -9.97 37.52
CA ASN A 9 -9.63 -8.93 38.47
C ASN A 9 -8.34 -8.58 39.22
N VAL A 10 -7.98 -7.30 39.35
CA VAL A 10 -6.80 -6.84 40.10
C VAL A 10 -7.23 -6.51 41.52
N THR A 11 -6.76 -7.27 42.50
CA THR A 11 -6.88 -6.95 43.93
C THR A 11 -5.66 -6.16 44.41
N ARG A 12 -5.93 -5.08 45.14
CA ARG A 12 -4.97 -4.23 45.85
C ARG A 12 -4.96 -4.71 47.30
N ASP A 13 -3.80 -5.00 47.89
CA ASP A 13 -3.68 -5.07 49.36
C ASP A 13 -2.57 -4.14 49.88
N SER A 14 -2.94 -3.51 50.97
CA SER A 14 -2.28 -2.54 51.81
C SER A 14 -1.84 -3.23 53.10
N ARG A 15 -0.53 -3.23 53.40
CA ARG A 15 0.05 -3.25 54.76
C ARG A 15 1.56 -3.37 54.68
N GLY A 16 2.27 -2.36 55.20
CA GLY A 16 3.72 -2.34 55.26
C GLY A 16 4.28 -3.21 56.39
N ARG A 17 5.38 -3.92 56.11
CA ARG A 17 6.54 -4.05 57.01
C ARG A 17 7.78 -4.55 56.28
N SER A 18 8.92 -4.09 56.79
CA SER A 18 10.28 -4.17 56.28
C SER A 18 10.94 -5.56 56.36
N GLY A 19 11.78 -5.85 55.37
CA GLY A 19 12.76 -6.93 55.38
C GLY A 19 13.80 -6.70 54.28
N SER A 20 15.01 -6.30 54.67
CA SER A 20 16.16 -6.09 53.80
C SER A 20 16.91 -7.40 53.54
N LEU A 21 17.35 -7.64 52.30
CA LEU A 21 18.63 -8.28 51.95
C LEU A 21 18.86 -8.15 50.43
N GLY A 22 20.06 -7.70 50.05
CA GLY A 22 20.49 -7.37 48.67
C GLY A 22 20.43 -8.55 47.69
N THR A 23 20.64 -8.40 46.38
CA THR A 23 21.68 -7.63 45.69
C THR A 23 21.31 -7.49 44.20
N GLY A 24 21.68 -6.38 43.55
CA GLY A 24 21.74 -6.27 42.08
C GLY A 24 20.76 -5.26 41.48
N HIS A 25 21.16 -3.98 41.45
CA HIS A 25 20.43 -2.90 40.81
C HIS A 25 20.33 -3.07 39.29
N ASN A 26 19.09 -3.06 38.79
CA ASN A 26 18.66 -2.21 37.67
C ASN A 26 17.15 -2.03 37.79
N ASP A 27 16.76 -1.07 38.64
CA ASP A 27 15.38 -0.60 38.76
C ASP A 27 14.97 0.09 37.45
N GLN A 28 14.19 -0.61 36.63
CA GLN A 28 13.45 0.02 35.53
C GLN A 28 12.06 0.36 36.02
N THR A 29 11.83 1.61 36.40
CA THR A 29 10.49 2.11 36.72
C THR A 29 9.87 2.66 35.44
N ILE A 30 8.83 1.99 34.94
CA ILE A 30 8.01 2.48 33.83
C ILE A 30 6.94 3.42 34.41
N GLY A 31 7.09 4.72 34.18
CA GLY A 31 6.05 5.72 34.47
C GLY A 31 5.20 5.99 33.23
N ILE A 32 3.88 5.91 33.36
CA ILE A 32 2.91 6.32 32.33
C ILE A 32 2.42 7.73 32.72
N THR A 33 2.49 8.69 31.80
CA THR A 33 1.81 9.98 31.93
C THR A 33 0.59 10.03 31.00
N ASP A 34 -0.45 10.77 31.39
CA ASP A 34 -1.82 10.83 30.81
C ASP A 34 -1.94 11.26 29.32
N ALA A 35 -0.84 11.29 28.55
CA ALA A 35 -0.82 11.52 27.11
C ALA A 35 -0.26 10.33 26.30
N GLY A 36 -0.02 9.17 26.92
CA GLY A 36 0.22 7.91 26.21
C GLY A 36 1.58 7.73 25.53
N ASN A 37 2.62 8.48 25.92
CA ASN A 37 3.99 8.29 25.42
C ASN A 37 4.91 7.61 26.44
N PHE A 38 5.80 6.74 25.95
CA PHE A 38 6.82 6.02 26.72
C PHE A 38 8.16 6.76 26.63
N VAL A 39 8.80 7.04 27.77
CA VAL A 39 10.14 7.64 27.82
C VAL A 39 11.05 6.71 28.64
N LEU A 40 12.13 6.24 28.02
CA LEU A 40 13.21 5.55 28.72
C LEU A 40 14.32 6.56 29.01
N THR A 41 14.53 6.91 30.28
CA THR A 41 15.69 7.71 30.69
C THR A 41 16.79 6.77 31.18
N GLN A 42 17.94 6.77 30.50
CA GLN A 42 19.18 6.24 31.04
C GLN A 42 20.09 7.40 31.43
N SER A 43 20.59 7.38 32.66
CA SER A 43 21.64 8.26 33.13
C SER A 43 23.00 7.69 32.73
N SER A 44 23.76 8.45 31.94
CA SER A 44 25.21 8.30 31.92
C SER A 44 25.88 9.65 31.71
N SER A 45 26.81 9.90 32.61
CA SER A 45 27.56 11.11 32.83
C SER A 45 28.73 11.27 31.85
N THR A 46 29.16 12.54 31.72
CA THR A 46 30.47 13.06 31.25
C THR A 46 30.64 13.46 29.76
N VAL A 47 30.35 14.75 29.53
CA VAL A 47 31.08 15.80 28.77
C VAL A 47 31.67 15.47 27.40
N GLY A 48 31.04 16.06 26.38
CA GLY A 48 31.63 16.39 25.08
C GLY A 48 30.66 17.27 24.30
N ALA A 49 30.98 18.55 24.15
CA ALA A 49 30.11 19.52 23.49
C ALA A 49 29.92 19.19 22.00
N ILE A 50 28.76 18.64 21.65
CA ILE A 50 28.29 18.47 20.28
C ILE A 50 27.13 19.45 20.09
N LYS A 51 27.24 20.33 19.09
CA LYS A 51 26.16 21.24 18.65
C LYS A 51 24.86 20.44 18.43
N PRO A 52 23.68 20.98 18.78
CA PRO A 52 22.42 20.30 18.51
C PRO A 52 22.21 20.22 17.00
N ASN A 53 22.55 19.10 16.39
CA ASN A 53 22.17 18.82 15.02
C ASN A 53 20.80 18.14 15.05
N ALA A 54 19.92 18.64 14.19
CA ALA A 54 18.49 18.38 14.16
C ALA A 54 18.13 16.93 14.53
N THR A 55 17.36 16.78 15.61
CA THR A 55 16.58 15.57 15.89
C THR A 55 15.60 15.41 14.73
N SER A 56 16.00 14.70 13.69
CA SER A 56 15.13 14.27 12.61
C SER A 56 14.23 13.17 13.17
N THR A 57 13.21 13.60 13.91
CA THR A 57 12.04 12.79 14.22
C THR A 57 11.42 12.43 12.88
N THR A 58 11.77 11.26 12.34
CA THR A 58 11.08 10.67 11.21
C THR A 58 9.70 10.26 11.70
N THR A 59 8.80 11.24 11.73
CA THR A 59 7.36 10.99 11.84
C THR A 59 6.99 10.16 10.63
N ILE A 60 6.84 8.85 10.80
CA ILE A 60 6.22 8.00 9.79
C ILE A 60 4.82 8.58 9.57
N ARG A 61 4.65 9.35 8.48
CA ARG A 61 3.37 9.99 8.18
C ARG A 61 2.32 8.89 7.94
N PRO A 62 1.09 9.02 8.47
CA PRO A 62 -0.03 8.13 8.15
C PRO A 62 -0.42 8.12 6.66
N LEU A 63 0.23 8.91 5.80
CA LEU A 63 -0.01 8.98 4.35
C LEU A 63 0.27 7.67 3.59
N ALA A 64 1.10 6.76 4.11
CA ALA A 64 1.36 5.49 3.45
C ALA A 64 0.11 4.58 3.40
N LEU A 65 -0.87 4.79 4.30
CA LEU A 65 -2.18 4.14 4.26
C LEU A 65 -3.18 4.87 3.35
N MET A 66 -2.90 6.11 2.92
CA MET A 66 -3.79 6.91 2.07
C MET A 66 -3.54 6.76 0.56
N ARG A 67 -2.54 5.97 0.15
CA ARG A 67 -2.18 5.78 -1.27
C ARG A 67 -1.91 4.30 -1.56
N PRO A 68 -2.96 3.45 -1.59
CA PRO A 68 -2.79 2.02 -1.83
C PRO A 68 -2.05 1.80 -3.14
N VAL A 69 -1.11 0.86 -3.13
CA VAL A 69 -0.37 0.47 -4.33
C VAL A 69 -1.20 -0.54 -5.09
N ILE A 70 -1.34 -0.35 -6.40
CA ILE A 70 -2.03 -1.27 -7.28
C ILE A 70 -1.00 -1.94 -8.18
N LEU A 71 -0.96 -3.27 -8.12
CA LEU A 71 -0.21 -4.11 -9.04
C LEU A 71 -1.18 -4.69 -10.07
N ASN A 72 -1.16 -4.13 -11.29
CA ASN A 72 -1.92 -4.69 -12.40
C ASN A 72 -1.08 -5.74 -13.12
N VAL A 73 -1.64 -6.95 -13.31
CA VAL A 73 -0.94 -8.05 -13.98
C VAL A 73 -1.67 -8.42 -15.27
N CYS A 74 -0.97 -8.43 -16.39
CA CYS A 74 -1.54 -8.78 -17.69
C CYS A 74 -1.92 -10.28 -17.75
N THR A 75 -3.21 -10.58 -17.69
CA THR A 75 -3.71 -11.97 -17.65
C THR A 75 -3.92 -12.61 -19.02
N SER A 76 -3.94 -11.83 -20.10
CA SER A 76 -3.99 -12.37 -21.47
C SER A 76 -2.61 -12.64 -22.07
N CYS A 77 -1.54 -12.32 -21.35
CA CYS A 77 -0.19 -12.40 -21.89
C CYS A 77 0.21 -13.84 -22.26
N ARG A 78 0.97 -13.96 -23.34
CA ARG A 78 1.43 -15.22 -23.92
C ARG A 78 2.93 -15.11 -24.20
N THR A 79 3.69 -16.08 -23.75
CA THR A 79 5.04 -16.31 -24.24
C THR A 79 4.98 -17.12 -25.53
N PRO A 80 5.98 -17.02 -26.42
CA PRO A 80 6.07 -17.91 -27.58
C PRO A 80 5.95 -19.37 -27.16
N GLY A 81 5.09 -20.14 -27.84
CA GLY A 81 4.84 -21.55 -27.53
C GLY A 81 3.84 -21.83 -26.40
N SER A 82 3.32 -20.81 -25.71
CA SER A 82 2.29 -21.01 -24.68
C SER A 82 0.88 -21.25 -25.25
N PRO A 83 0.05 -22.08 -24.59
CA PRO A 83 -1.30 -22.36 -25.05
C PRO A 83 -2.19 -21.12 -25.01
N ARG A 84 -3.11 -21.00 -25.97
CA ARG A 84 -4.10 -19.91 -26.01
C ARG A 84 -5.25 -20.17 -25.04
N GLU A 85 -5.69 -21.41 -24.94
CA GLU A 85 -6.75 -21.87 -24.05
C GLU A 85 -6.30 -23.15 -23.32
N PRO A 86 -6.83 -23.41 -22.13
CA PRO A 86 -7.69 -22.53 -21.33
C PRO A 86 -6.93 -21.31 -20.79
N ARG A 87 -7.65 -20.21 -20.48
CA ARG A 87 -7.07 -18.94 -19.99
C ARG A 87 -6.15 -19.14 -18.78
N GLU A 88 -6.47 -20.11 -17.93
CA GLU A 88 -5.74 -20.43 -16.70
C GLU A 88 -4.32 -20.93 -16.97
N ASN A 89 -4.08 -21.50 -18.16
CA ASN A 89 -2.76 -21.98 -18.59
C ASN A 89 -1.90 -20.89 -19.23
N ARG A 90 -2.44 -19.69 -19.41
CA ARG A 90 -1.66 -18.58 -19.95
C ARG A 90 -0.62 -18.14 -18.92
N PRO A 91 0.62 -17.87 -19.33
CA PRO A 91 1.69 -17.48 -18.41
C PRO A 91 1.34 -16.21 -17.62
N GLY A 92 0.69 -15.24 -18.26
CA GLY A 92 0.23 -14.03 -17.56
C GLY A 92 -0.81 -14.30 -16.46
N PHE A 93 -1.69 -15.28 -16.67
CA PHE A 93 -2.69 -15.68 -15.66
C PHE A 93 -2.02 -16.44 -14.49
N GLN A 94 -1.07 -17.31 -14.80
CA GLN A 94 -0.28 -18.03 -13.78
C GLN A 94 0.50 -17.05 -12.90
N LEU A 95 1.16 -16.05 -13.51
CA LEU A 95 1.84 -14.98 -12.79
C LEU A 95 0.88 -14.22 -11.87
N TYR A 96 -0.29 -13.82 -12.37
CA TYR A 96 -1.31 -13.14 -11.56
C TYR A 96 -1.74 -13.97 -10.35
N LYS A 97 -1.98 -15.28 -10.55
CA LYS A 97 -2.36 -16.19 -9.47
C LYS A 97 -1.24 -16.30 -8.42
N GLY A 98 -0.02 -16.54 -8.86
CA GLY A 98 1.15 -16.66 -7.98
C GLY A 98 1.41 -15.40 -7.17
N LEU A 99 1.35 -14.22 -7.81
CA LEU A 99 1.51 -12.94 -7.12
C LEU A 99 0.39 -12.67 -6.11
N LYS A 100 -0.86 -12.96 -6.48
CA LYS A 100 -2.00 -12.77 -5.58
C LYS A 100 -1.88 -13.64 -4.32
N GLU A 101 -1.44 -14.89 -4.47
CA GLU A 101 -1.25 -15.82 -3.36
C GLU A 101 -0.02 -15.50 -2.50
N ALA A 102 1.07 -15.04 -3.12
CA ALA A 102 2.27 -14.65 -2.39
C ALA A 102 2.05 -13.35 -1.61
N LEU A 103 1.40 -12.36 -2.22
CA LEU A 103 1.11 -11.08 -1.56
C LEU A 103 0.07 -11.21 -0.45
N SER A 104 -0.93 -12.09 -0.57
CA SER A 104 -1.91 -12.31 0.51
C SER A 104 -1.27 -12.84 1.80
N ARG A 105 -0.18 -13.62 1.66
CA ARG A 105 0.63 -14.15 2.76
C ARG A 105 1.73 -13.20 3.25
N SER A 106 1.97 -12.11 2.54
CA SER A 106 3.00 -11.13 2.88
C SER A 106 2.50 -10.10 3.89
N ILE A 107 3.43 -9.43 4.56
CA ILE A 107 3.14 -8.26 5.41
C ILE A 107 2.54 -7.08 4.63
N LEU A 108 2.68 -7.07 3.30
CA LEU A 108 2.22 -5.99 2.42
C LEU A 108 0.74 -6.13 2.01
N ASN A 109 0.05 -7.18 2.46
CA ASN A 109 -1.31 -7.50 2.03
C ASN A 109 -2.35 -6.38 2.26
N THR A 110 -2.10 -5.49 3.22
CA THR A 110 -2.94 -4.33 3.52
C THR A 110 -2.60 -3.09 2.68
N GLN A 111 -1.40 -3.05 2.10
CA GLN A 111 -0.88 -1.90 1.36
C GLN A 111 -0.97 -2.06 -0.16
N VAL A 112 -1.06 -3.31 -0.63
CA VAL A 112 -0.95 -3.67 -2.05
C VAL A 112 -2.19 -4.43 -2.51
N THR A 113 -2.83 -3.92 -3.56
CA THR A 113 -3.92 -4.59 -4.26
C THR A 113 -3.44 -5.17 -5.58
N VAL A 114 -3.53 -6.49 -5.75
CA VAL A 114 -3.26 -7.14 -7.04
C VAL A 114 -4.53 -7.18 -7.87
N ARG A 115 -4.47 -6.63 -9.09
CA ARG A 115 -5.61 -6.59 -10.02
C ARG A 115 -5.26 -7.30 -11.33
N PRO A 116 -6.20 -8.08 -11.89
CA PRO A 116 -6.04 -8.60 -13.23
C PRO A 116 -6.26 -7.47 -14.23
N ALA A 117 -5.29 -7.23 -15.11
CA ALA A 117 -5.48 -6.47 -16.33
C ALA A 117 -5.80 -7.44 -17.47
N GLU A 118 -6.71 -7.04 -18.36
CA GLU A 118 -7.00 -7.83 -19.55
C GLU A 118 -5.78 -7.83 -20.48
N CYS A 119 -5.28 -6.65 -20.87
CA CYS A 119 -4.07 -6.49 -21.67
C CYS A 119 -3.34 -5.19 -21.26
N LEU A 120 -2.01 -5.21 -21.28
CA LEU A 120 -1.16 -4.01 -21.11
C LEU A 120 -0.46 -3.57 -22.41
N SER A 121 -0.71 -4.28 -23.52
CA SER A 121 -0.04 -4.05 -24.81
C SER A 121 1.49 -4.15 -24.78
N LEU A 122 2.04 -4.87 -23.79
CA LEU A 122 3.47 -5.11 -23.62
C LEU A 122 3.92 -6.43 -24.27
N CYS A 123 3.19 -6.93 -25.26
CA CYS A 123 3.39 -8.28 -25.83
C CYS A 123 4.83 -8.62 -26.27
N PRO A 124 5.64 -7.69 -26.82
CA PRO A 124 7.04 -7.99 -27.17
C PRO A 124 7.92 -8.37 -25.97
N ARG A 125 7.50 -8.01 -24.75
CA ARG A 125 8.19 -8.25 -23.48
C ARG A 125 7.20 -8.90 -22.51
N PRO A 126 7.06 -10.24 -22.56
CA PRO A 126 5.90 -10.96 -22.04
C PRO A 126 5.73 -10.86 -20.52
N CYS A 127 4.56 -11.27 -20.04
CA CYS A 127 4.16 -11.25 -18.63
C CYS A 127 4.22 -9.85 -18.00
N GLY A 128 3.70 -8.84 -18.72
CA GLY A 128 3.76 -7.46 -18.27
C GLY A 128 3.02 -7.20 -16.95
N ILE A 129 3.61 -6.34 -16.12
CA ILE A 129 3.01 -5.82 -14.89
C ILE A 129 3.08 -4.29 -14.88
N ALA A 130 2.10 -3.65 -14.24
CA ALA A 130 2.10 -2.22 -14.00
C ALA A 130 1.95 -1.93 -12.50
N LEU A 131 2.89 -1.16 -11.95
CA LEU A 131 2.90 -0.75 -10.55
C LEU A 131 2.56 0.73 -10.45
N SER A 132 1.45 1.04 -9.77
CA SER A 132 0.95 2.41 -9.66
C SER A 132 0.42 2.73 -8.27
N SER A 133 0.42 4.02 -7.94
CA SER A 133 -0.17 4.57 -6.73
C SER A 133 -0.47 6.05 -6.96
N ALA A 134 -1.44 6.60 -6.22
CA ALA A 134 -1.86 7.98 -6.40
C ALA A 134 -0.71 8.96 -6.12
N GLY A 135 -0.46 9.89 -7.05
CA GLY A 135 0.62 10.87 -6.94
C GLY A 135 2.02 10.26 -6.86
N ARG A 136 2.21 9.08 -7.45
CA ARG A 136 3.51 8.43 -7.59
C ARG A 136 3.75 8.05 -9.05
N TRP A 137 5.02 7.93 -9.41
CA TRP A 137 5.43 7.42 -10.71
C TRP A 137 4.84 6.02 -10.94
N THR A 138 4.25 5.81 -12.11
CA THR A 138 3.79 4.48 -12.51
C THR A 138 4.87 3.81 -13.35
N TYR A 139 5.14 2.54 -13.07
CA TYR A 139 6.13 1.74 -13.79
C TYR A 139 5.45 0.63 -14.58
N LEU A 140 5.94 0.41 -15.81
CA LEU A 140 5.60 -0.72 -16.64
C LEU A 140 6.81 -1.65 -16.72
N PHE A 141 6.64 -2.91 -16.34
CA PHE A 141 7.67 -3.93 -16.46
C PHE A 141 7.22 -5.04 -17.41
N GLY A 142 8.16 -5.60 -18.16
CA GLY A 142 8.00 -6.81 -18.98
C GLY A 142 8.91 -7.94 -18.51
N ASP A 143 8.94 -9.04 -19.26
CA ASP A 143 9.90 -10.15 -19.09
C ASP A 143 9.83 -10.81 -17.71
N GLN A 144 8.64 -10.84 -17.13
CA GLN A 144 8.44 -11.50 -15.86
C GLN A 144 8.40 -13.02 -16.08
N ALA A 145 9.02 -13.76 -15.17
CA ALA A 145 9.04 -15.21 -15.22
C ALA A 145 7.83 -15.76 -14.43
N PRO A 146 6.77 -16.26 -15.11
CA PRO A 146 5.51 -16.65 -14.47
C PRO A 146 5.62 -17.92 -13.63
N MET A 147 6.64 -18.74 -13.87
CA MET A 147 6.90 -20.00 -13.17
C MET A 147 7.97 -19.89 -12.09
N GLU A 148 8.66 -18.75 -12.02
CA GLU A 148 9.68 -18.51 -11.01
C GLU A 148 9.08 -17.89 -9.74
N SER A 149 9.91 -17.77 -8.70
CA SER A 149 9.49 -17.14 -7.45
C SER A 149 9.02 -15.69 -7.68
N PRO A 150 7.87 -15.28 -7.11
CA PRO A 150 7.43 -13.89 -7.14
C PRO A 150 8.27 -12.96 -6.24
N GLY A 151 9.25 -13.49 -5.51
CA GLY A 151 10.11 -12.77 -4.56
C GLY A 151 10.65 -11.44 -5.08
N PRO A 152 11.33 -11.39 -6.25
CA PRO A 152 11.85 -10.14 -6.79
C PRO A 152 10.77 -9.08 -7.05
N ILE A 153 9.56 -9.48 -7.42
CA ILE A 153 8.45 -8.54 -7.62
C ILE A 153 7.96 -8.00 -6.27
N ILE A 154 7.92 -8.84 -5.24
CA ILE A 154 7.57 -8.41 -3.87
C ILE A 154 8.61 -7.44 -3.33
N ASP A 155 9.91 -7.74 -3.51
CA ASP A 155 11.01 -6.86 -3.11
C ASP A 155 10.94 -5.51 -3.83
N LEU A 156 10.61 -5.51 -5.13
CA LEU A 156 10.35 -4.30 -5.90
C LEU A 156 9.18 -3.49 -5.32
N ILE A 157 8.09 -4.15 -4.92
CA ILE A 157 6.93 -3.45 -4.33
C ILE A 157 7.29 -2.85 -2.97
N SER A 158 8.07 -3.56 -2.15
CA SER A 158 8.62 -3.04 -0.90
C SER A 158 9.49 -1.79 -1.13
N LEU A 159 10.37 -1.84 -2.13
CA LEU A 159 11.17 -0.67 -2.53
C LEU A 159 10.28 0.48 -3.00
N TYR A 160 9.27 0.22 -3.83
CA TYR A 160 8.35 1.24 -4.29
C TYR A 160 7.59 1.90 -3.13
N LEU A 161 7.17 1.10 -2.14
CA LEU A 161 6.48 1.59 -0.95
C LEU A 161 7.37 2.48 -0.06
N SER A 162 8.68 2.21 0.00
CA SER A 162 9.63 3.01 0.79
C SER A 162 9.94 4.38 0.18
N THR A 163 9.68 4.55 -1.12
CA THR A 163 9.88 5.84 -1.82
C THR A 163 8.70 6.81 -1.60
N GLY A 164 8.99 8.11 -1.51
CA GLY A 164 7.95 9.14 -1.41
C GLY A 164 7.14 9.26 -2.70
N GLU A 165 7.84 9.55 -3.81
CA GLU A 165 7.25 9.85 -5.13
C GLU A 165 7.08 8.60 -6.02
N GLY A 166 7.44 7.41 -5.55
CA GLY A 166 7.42 6.19 -6.37
C GLY A 166 8.62 6.05 -7.32
N LEU A 167 9.60 6.97 -7.26
CA LEU A 167 10.77 6.92 -8.12
C LEU A 167 11.83 5.97 -7.52
N MET A 168 12.12 4.87 -8.22
CA MET A 168 13.12 3.89 -7.82
C MET A 168 14.38 4.03 -8.69
N LEU A 169 15.56 4.10 -8.08
CA LEU A 169 16.81 4.14 -8.82
C LEU A 169 17.07 2.80 -9.51
N ARG A 170 17.92 2.80 -10.55
CA ARG A 170 18.19 1.58 -11.31
C ARG A 170 18.83 0.49 -10.45
N ASP A 171 19.82 0.86 -9.67
CA ASP A 171 20.67 -0.11 -8.97
C ASP A 171 20.04 -0.61 -7.67
N GLU A 172 19.04 0.10 -7.15
CA GLU A 172 18.23 -0.33 -6.00
C GLU A 172 17.23 -1.43 -6.36
N ARG A 173 16.85 -1.52 -7.64
CA ARG A 173 15.89 -2.52 -8.10
C ARG A 173 16.51 -3.92 -8.05
N PRO A 174 15.71 -4.96 -7.75
CA PRO A 174 16.15 -6.35 -7.86
C PRO A 174 16.73 -6.64 -9.25
N MET A 175 17.79 -7.45 -9.30
CA MET A 175 18.62 -7.63 -10.50
C MET A 175 17.80 -8.01 -11.74
N SER A 176 16.81 -8.90 -11.62
CA SER A 176 15.91 -9.30 -12.70
C SER A 176 14.99 -8.18 -13.22
N LEU A 177 14.79 -7.12 -12.42
CA LEU A 177 13.91 -6.00 -12.73
C LEU A 177 14.65 -4.71 -13.11
N GLN A 178 15.99 -4.71 -13.15
CA GLN A 178 16.77 -3.53 -13.53
C GLN A 178 16.63 -3.20 -15.03
N SER A 179 16.64 -4.23 -15.88
CA SER A 179 16.53 -4.12 -17.34
C SER A 179 15.10 -4.29 -17.87
N SER A 180 14.13 -4.64 -17.02
CA SER A 180 12.78 -5.00 -17.46
C SER A 180 11.78 -3.84 -17.49
N VAL A 181 12.22 -2.61 -17.17
CA VAL A 181 11.38 -1.41 -17.27
C VAL A 181 11.17 -1.04 -18.73
N LEU A 182 9.91 -1.00 -19.14
CA LEU A 182 9.51 -0.63 -20.50
C LEU A 182 9.11 0.83 -20.60
N GLY A 183 8.70 1.43 -19.48
CA GLY A 183 8.28 2.81 -19.46
C GLY A 183 7.92 3.27 -18.05
N ARG A 184 7.87 4.59 -17.91
CA ARG A 184 7.39 5.27 -16.71
C ARG A 184 6.35 6.30 -17.13
N VAL A 185 5.28 6.38 -16.37
CA VAL A 185 4.27 7.44 -16.51
C VAL A 185 4.43 8.36 -15.31
N PRO A 186 4.57 9.68 -15.54
CA PRO A 186 4.69 10.64 -14.45
C PRO A 186 3.45 10.58 -13.54
N PRO A 187 3.59 10.94 -12.26
CA PRO A 187 2.44 11.13 -11.39
C PRO A 187 1.44 12.07 -12.06
N MET A 188 0.18 11.66 -12.12
CA MET A 188 -0.88 12.61 -12.40
C MET A 188 -1.03 13.49 -11.15
N ASP A 189 -0.93 14.81 -11.31
CA ASP A 189 -1.06 15.75 -10.19
C ASP A 189 -2.32 15.43 -9.38
N ILE A 190 -2.15 15.05 -8.11
CA ILE A 190 -3.28 15.04 -7.15
C ILE A 190 -3.68 16.49 -6.85
N ASP A 191 -2.75 17.42 -7.10
CA ASP A 191 -2.84 18.88 -7.08
C ASP A 191 -3.64 19.39 -8.29
N GLY A 192 -4.60 18.62 -8.77
CA GLY A 192 -5.71 19.09 -9.57
C GLY A 192 -6.63 20.00 -8.77
N SER A 193 -6.11 21.05 -8.09
CA SER A 193 -6.97 22.13 -7.58
C SER A 193 -7.87 22.65 -8.70
N ASN A 194 -7.34 22.67 -9.93
CA ASN A 194 -8.12 23.06 -11.10
C ASN A 194 -8.77 21.86 -11.80
N ASN A 195 -8.13 20.70 -11.90
CA ASN A 195 -8.65 19.60 -12.72
C ASN A 195 -9.57 18.62 -11.97
N ALA A 196 -9.28 18.23 -10.73
CA ALA A 196 -10.13 17.29 -9.98
C ALA A 196 -11.45 17.95 -9.54
N LYS A 197 -11.39 19.21 -9.09
CA LYS A 197 -12.61 20.01 -8.85
C LYS A 197 -13.39 20.23 -10.14
N ALA A 198 -12.71 20.54 -11.25
CA ALA A 198 -13.37 20.67 -12.55
C ALA A 198 -14.04 19.37 -12.99
N PHE A 199 -13.41 18.20 -12.84
CA PHE A 199 -14.01 16.91 -13.21
C PHE A 199 -15.19 16.54 -12.32
N ILE A 200 -15.10 16.77 -11.01
CA ILE A 200 -16.22 16.55 -10.07
C ILE A 200 -17.38 17.50 -10.39
N GLU A 201 -17.09 18.76 -10.67
CA GLU A 201 -18.09 19.77 -11.07
C GLU A 201 -18.71 19.47 -12.44
N LEU A 202 -17.89 19.06 -13.43
CA LEU A 202 -18.36 18.66 -14.75
C LEU A 202 -19.29 17.45 -14.64
N ARG A 203 -18.92 16.46 -13.82
CA ARG A 203 -19.74 15.28 -13.54
C ARG A 203 -21.05 15.67 -12.86
N ARG A 204 -21.01 16.53 -11.83
CA ARG A 204 -22.20 17.03 -11.15
C ARG A 204 -23.15 17.76 -12.12
N ARG A 205 -22.61 18.62 -12.99
CA ARG A 205 -23.38 19.32 -14.03
C ARG A 205 -24.00 18.36 -15.05
N TYR A 206 -23.25 17.33 -15.44
CA TYR A 206 -23.76 16.34 -16.39
C TYR A 206 -24.88 15.50 -15.77
N GLU A 207 -24.73 15.07 -14.51
CA GLU A 207 -25.74 14.33 -13.76
C GLU A 207 -27.00 15.18 -13.49
N SER A 208 -26.85 16.48 -13.16
CA SER A 208 -27.99 17.39 -12.98
C SER A 208 -28.71 17.70 -14.29
N ALA A 209 -27.98 17.97 -15.37
CA ALA A 209 -28.56 18.20 -16.69
C ALA A 209 -29.32 16.96 -17.20
N PHE A 210 -28.78 15.76 -16.94
CA PHE A 210 -29.47 14.51 -17.26
C PHE A 210 -30.75 14.32 -16.43
N SER A 211 -30.72 14.67 -15.14
CA SER A 211 -31.89 14.60 -14.25
C SER A 211 -32.99 15.58 -14.65
N GLU A 212 -32.64 16.83 -14.98
CA GLU A 212 -33.58 17.85 -15.46
C GLU A 212 -34.18 17.46 -16.82
N ALA A 213 -33.37 16.92 -17.73
CA ALA A 213 -33.85 16.42 -19.02
C ALA A 213 -34.84 15.25 -18.83
N ALA A 214 -34.56 14.34 -17.90
CA ALA A 214 -35.45 13.22 -17.57
C ALA A 214 -36.77 13.70 -16.93
N LEU A 215 -36.72 14.67 -16.01
CA LEU A 215 -37.91 15.29 -15.41
C LEU A 215 -38.76 16.02 -16.45
N THR A 216 -38.12 16.79 -17.33
CA THR A 216 -38.78 17.52 -18.43
C THR A 216 -39.46 16.55 -19.40
N CYS A 217 -38.78 15.46 -19.76
CA CYS A 217 -39.35 14.41 -20.60
C CYS A 217 -40.61 13.80 -19.95
N ARG A 218 -40.53 13.44 -18.67
CA ARG A 218 -41.65 12.88 -17.90
C ARG A 218 -42.86 13.83 -17.83
N GLN A 219 -42.62 15.12 -17.59
CA GLN A 219 -43.68 16.13 -17.55
C GLN A 219 -44.38 16.30 -18.91
N LYS A 220 -43.62 16.31 -20.01
CA LYS A 220 -44.19 16.36 -21.37
C LYS A 220 -45.04 15.13 -21.69
N THR A 221 -44.60 13.93 -21.28
CA THR A 221 -45.39 12.70 -21.48
C THR A 221 -46.70 12.72 -20.67
N LEU A 222 -46.70 13.28 -19.46
CA LEU A 222 -47.90 13.42 -18.64
C LEU A 222 -48.87 14.48 -19.20
N ALA A 223 -48.35 15.57 -19.75
CA ALA A 223 -49.15 16.60 -20.40
C ALA A 223 -49.79 16.11 -21.71
N ALA A 224 -49.10 15.27 -22.49
CA ALA A 224 -49.62 14.70 -23.74
C ALA A 224 -50.65 13.58 -23.55
N LYS A 225 -50.86 13.10 -22.31
CA LYS A 225 -51.86 12.09 -21.95
C LYS A 225 -53.17 12.70 -21.41
N ARG A 226 -53.26 14.03 -21.33
CA ARG A 226 -54.47 14.78 -21.00
C ARG A 226 -55.07 15.34 -22.27
#